data_AF-A0A815YR88-F1
#
_entry.id   AF-A0A815YR88-F1
#
_cell.length_a   1.000
_cell.length_b   1.000
_cell.length_c   1.000
_cell.angle_alpha   90.00
_cell.angle_beta   90.00
_cell.angle_gamma   90.00
#
_symmetry.space_group_name_H-M   'P 1'
#
loop_
_entity.id
_entity.type
_entity.pdbx_description
1 polymer ?
#
loop_
_entity_poly.entity_id
_entity_poly.type
_entity_poly.pdbx_seq_one_letter_code
_entity_poly.pdbx_strand_id
1 'polypeptide(L)'
;EILTSYIIKYRKYEFNCYQQTLSMIDYKQRQQTIEYWWLYLFSLLNSENDFILLEKNLHEFFHKSTLGDFHIRLELCQTFSIYFSNNNNNNNLILNFIINYYKQFTEYIEFEKNSIKNQIENDIKNFFKIQQWKDTNYYSLKQSIDKSHKYLFKSIKKYKLSLLQSIEKFF
;
A
#
# COMPACT_ATOMS: atom_id res chain seq x y z
N GLU A 1 -9.24 -41.19 -4.99
CA GLU A 1 -10.16 -40.31 -5.75
C GLU A 1 -10.74 -39.16 -4.92
N ILE A 2 -11.23 -39.42 -3.70
CA ILE A 2 -11.77 -38.36 -2.81
C ILE A 2 -10.68 -37.35 -2.37
N LEU A 3 -9.48 -37.82 -2.02
CA LEU A 3 -8.38 -36.95 -1.59
C LEU A 3 -7.89 -36.02 -2.70
N THR A 4 -7.82 -36.54 -3.94
CA THR A 4 -7.40 -35.77 -5.11
C THR A 4 -8.43 -34.71 -5.48
N SER A 5 -9.73 -34.97 -5.33
CA SER A 5 -10.78 -33.96 -5.55
C SER A 5 -10.74 -32.84 -4.50
N TYR A 6 -10.46 -33.16 -3.23
CA TYR A 6 -10.23 -32.15 -2.20
C TYR A 6 -9.03 -31.27 -2.48
N ILE A 7 -7.90 -31.83 -2.91
CA ILE A 7 -6.69 -31.07 -3.26
C ILE A 7 -6.98 -30.08 -4.39
N ILE A 8 -7.71 -30.51 -5.43
CA ILE A 8 -8.12 -29.63 -6.53
C ILE A 8 -9.05 -28.51 -6.04
N LYS A 9 -9.96 -28.82 -5.11
CA LYS A 9 -10.85 -27.82 -4.50
C LYS A 9 -10.06 -26.77 -3.72
N TYR A 10 -9.13 -27.18 -2.85
CA TYR A 10 -8.28 -26.23 -2.09
C TYR A 10 -7.42 -25.37 -3.00
N ARG A 11 -6.88 -25.94 -4.08
CA ARG A 11 -6.11 -25.17 -5.07
C ARG A 11 -6.94 -24.09 -5.77
N LYS A 12 -8.19 -24.38 -6.11
CA LYS A 12 -9.12 -23.37 -6.65
C LYS A 12 -9.38 -22.25 -5.64
N TYR A 13 -9.51 -22.59 -4.35
CA TYR A 13 -9.62 -21.56 -3.31
C TYR A 13 -8.36 -20.71 -3.19
N GLU A 14 -7.17 -21.33 -3.24
CA GLU A 14 -5.90 -20.61 -3.23
C GLU A 14 -5.79 -19.62 -4.40
N PHE A 15 -6.21 -20.04 -5.60
CA PHE A 15 -6.31 -19.16 -6.76
C PHE A 15 -7.36 -18.07 -6.63
N ASN A 16 -8.31 -18.15 -5.70
CA ASN A 16 -9.21 -17.02 -5.46
C ASN A 16 -8.59 -16.04 -4.43
N CYS A 17 -7.77 -16.55 -3.52
CA CYS A 17 -7.15 -15.75 -2.46
C CYS A 17 -6.05 -14.80 -2.95
N TYR A 18 -5.46 -14.98 -4.15
CA TYR A 18 -4.34 -14.12 -4.57
C TYR A 18 -4.72 -12.63 -4.63
N GLN A 19 -5.95 -12.27 -5.00
CA GLN A 19 -6.41 -10.88 -5.02
C GLN A 19 -6.39 -10.27 -3.61
N GLN A 20 -6.79 -11.07 -2.61
CA GLN A 20 -6.76 -10.68 -1.21
C GLN A 20 -5.33 -10.53 -0.67
N THR A 21 -4.33 -11.18 -1.29
CA THR A 21 -2.93 -11.04 -0.82
C THR A 21 -2.36 -9.67 -1.11
N LEU A 22 -2.71 -9.04 -2.24
CA LEU A 22 -2.23 -7.68 -2.56
C LEU A 22 -2.90 -6.63 -1.67
N SER A 23 -4.20 -6.73 -1.43
CA SER A 23 -4.89 -5.87 -0.47
C SER A 23 -4.37 -6.05 0.96
N MET A 24 -3.96 -7.26 1.34
CA MET A 24 -3.30 -7.49 2.64
C MET A 24 -1.95 -6.78 2.75
N ILE A 25 -1.22 -6.61 1.64
CA ILE A 25 0.03 -5.84 1.63
C ILE A 25 -0.26 -4.36 1.83
N ASP A 26 -1.24 -3.81 1.10
CA ASP A 26 -1.72 -2.43 1.30
C ASP A 26 -2.13 -2.19 2.76
N TYR A 27 -2.88 -3.13 3.35
CA TYR A 27 -3.31 -3.05 4.74
C TYR A 27 -2.13 -3.06 5.73
N LYS A 28 -1.15 -3.96 5.54
CA LYS A 28 0.05 -4.01 6.40
C LYS A 28 0.88 -2.74 6.30
N GLN A 29 1.04 -2.20 5.09
CA GLN A 29 1.73 -0.92 4.89
C GLN A 29 1.03 0.20 5.66
N ARG A 30 -0.31 0.27 5.57
CA ARG A 30 -1.11 1.24 6.32
C ARG A 30 -0.87 1.18 7.82
N GLN A 31 -0.90 -0.01 8.41
CA GLN A 31 -0.66 -0.17 9.85
C GLN A 31 0.71 0.35 10.25
N GLN A 32 1.76 -0.06 9.53
CA GLN A 32 3.14 0.35 9.82
C GLN A 32 3.32 1.87 9.74
N THR A 33 2.72 2.51 8.74
CA THR A 33 2.81 3.95 8.55
C THR A 33 2.09 4.72 9.65
N ILE A 34 0.92 4.25 10.07
CA ILE A 34 0.18 4.86 11.19
C ILE A 34 0.97 4.71 12.49
N GLU A 35 1.41 3.49 12.82
CA GLU A 35 2.14 3.20 14.06
C GLU A 35 3.40 4.06 14.19
N TYR A 36 4.14 4.23 13.09
CA TYR A 36 5.40 4.97 13.11
C TYR A 36 5.20 6.49 13.15
N TRP A 37 4.26 7.04 12.38
CA TRP A 37 4.15 8.50 12.18
C TRP A 37 3.13 9.20 13.06
N TRP A 38 2.16 8.47 13.65
CA TRP A 38 1.08 9.09 14.41
C TRP A 38 1.59 9.91 15.60
N LEU A 39 2.47 9.34 16.43
CA LEU A 39 3.03 10.02 17.59
C LEU A 39 3.92 11.21 17.21
N TYR A 40 4.72 11.05 16.16
CA TYR A 40 5.59 12.11 15.64
C TYR A 40 4.75 13.32 15.21
N LEU A 41 3.76 13.12 14.32
CA LEU A 41 2.89 14.20 13.85
C LEU A 41 2.12 14.85 15.00
N PHE A 42 1.59 14.07 15.94
CA PHE A 42 0.88 14.60 17.09
C PHE A 42 1.77 15.49 17.96
N SER A 43 2.99 15.04 18.26
CA SER A 43 3.95 15.84 19.05
C SER A 43 4.31 17.15 18.35
N LEU A 44 4.55 17.09 17.04
CA LEU A 44 4.95 18.22 16.21
C LEU A 44 3.85 19.28 16.07
N LEU A 45 2.59 18.87 16.04
CA LEU A 45 1.44 19.77 15.95
C LEU A 45 1.02 20.36 17.30
N ASN A 46 1.24 19.63 18.40
CA ASN A 46 0.98 20.12 19.76
C ASN A 46 2.03 21.11 20.27
N SER A 47 3.28 20.97 19.84
CA SER A 47 4.34 21.89 20.24
C SER A 47 4.08 23.31 19.72
N GLU A 48 4.34 24.30 20.56
CA GLU A 48 4.39 25.72 20.19
C GLU A 48 5.67 25.99 19.38
N ASN A 49 5.72 25.50 18.16
CA ASN A 49 6.83 25.71 17.24
C ASN A 49 6.62 26.98 16.41
N ASP A 50 7.73 27.59 15.99
CA ASP A 50 7.72 28.59 14.93
C ASP A 50 7.03 28.03 13.68
N PHE A 51 6.11 28.81 13.11
CA PHE A 51 5.35 28.46 11.91
C PHE A 51 6.24 28.02 10.73
N ILE A 52 7.40 28.67 10.57
CA ILE A 52 8.37 28.37 9.51
C ILE A 52 9.00 26.98 9.71
N LEU A 53 9.29 26.61 10.96
CA LEU A 53 9.86 25.29 11.28
C LEU A 53 8.81 24.20 11.08
N LEU A 54 7.57 24.47 11.50
CA LEU A 54 6.44 23.56 11.31
C LEU A 54 6.21 23.25 9.83
N GLU A 55 6.16 24.28 8.99
CA GLU A 55 5.99 24.15 7.54
C GLU A 55 7.10 23.29 6.92
N LYS A 56 8.37 23.59 7.24
CA LYS A 56 9.52 22.82 6.75
C LYS A 56 9.44 21.34 7.11
N ASN A 57 9.14 21.03 8.38
CA ASN A 57 9.06 19.64 8.83
C ASN A 57 7.89 18.88 8.18
N LEU A 58 6.77 19.56 7.93
CA LEU A 58 5.62 18.96 7.24
C LEU A 58 5.92 18.73 5.76
N HIS A 59 6.63 19.64 5.08
CA HIS A 59 7.12 19.39 3.72
C HIS A 59 8.10 18.21 3.68
N GLU A 60 9.07 18.16 4.60
CA GLU A 60 10.03 17.05 4.69
C GLU A 60 9.31 15.71 4.93
N PHE A 61 8.24 15.72 5.72
CA PHE A 61 7.39 14.56 5.96
C PHE A 61 6.72 14.03 4.69
N PHE A 62 6.29 14.89 3.77
CA PHE A 62 5.74 14.45 2.48
C PHE A 62 6.81 14.15 1.43
N HIS A 63 7.93 14.88 1.40
CA HIS A 63 9.05 14.58 0.50
C HIS A 63 9.63 13.19 0.78
N LYS A 64 9.81 12.81 2.05
CA LYS A 64 10.28 11.47 2.44
C LYS A 64 9.19 10.38 2.37
N SER A 65 8.11 10.60 1.62
CA SER A 65 7.03 9.63 1.47
C SER A 65 7.28 8.70 0.28
N THR A 66 6.73 7.50 0.40
CA THR A 66 6.75 6.48 -0.65
C THR A 66 5.37 6.36 -1.28
N LEU A 67 5.32 5.79 -2.48
CA LEU A 67 4.11 5.54 -3.24
C LEU A 67 3.03 4.79 -2.42
N GLY A 68 3.46 3.89 -1.53
CA GLY A 68 2.56 3.18 -0.62
C GLY A 68 2.00 4.03 0.52
N ASP A 69 2.80 4.96 1.06
CA ASP A 69 2.51 5.67 2.32
C ASP A 69 1.79 6.99 2.15
N PHE A 70 1.94 7.63 0.99
CA PHE A 70 1.51 9.02 0.80
C PHE A 70 0.05 9.28 1.14
N HIS A 71 -0.86 8.43 0.64
CA HIS A 71 -2.29 8.58 0.93
C HIS A 71 -2.57 8.45 2.43
N ILE A 72 -1.88 7.54 3.12
CA ILE A 72 -2.04 7.31 4.55
C ILE A 72 -1.51 8.51 5.36
N ARG A 73 -0.37 9.07 4.94
CA ARG A 73 0.19 10.29 5.54
C ARG A 73 -0.76 11.48 5.38
N LEU A 74 -1.37 11.62 4.22
CA LEU A 74 -2.35 12.66 3.94
C LEU A 74 -3.63 12.47 4.77
N GLU A 75 -4.16 11.25 4.86
CA GLU A 75 -5.28 10.89 5.75
C GLU A 75 -4.95 11.26 7.21
N LEU A 76 -3.76 10.90 7.70
CA LEU A 76 -3.32 11.26 9.05
C LEU A 76 -3.35 12.77 9.26
N CYS A 77 -2.76 13.56 8.36
CA CYS A 77 -2.80 15.01 8.44
C CYS A 77 -4.24 15.56 8.46
N GLN A 78 -5.15 15.02 7.64
CA GLN A 78 -6.56 15.41 7.65
C GLN A 78 -7.24 15.11 8.99
N THR A 79 -7.01 13.93 9.56
CA THR A 79 -7.57 13.58 10.87
C THR A 79 -7.07 14.50 11.97
N PHE A 80 -5.78 14.88 11.95
CA PHE A 80 -5.23 15.83 12.89
C PHE A 80 -5.78 17.25 12.67
N SER A 81 -5.98 17.68 11.43
CA SER A 81 -6.60 18.98 11.13
C SER A 81 -7.99 19.12 11.77
N ILE A 82 -8.80 18.07 11.70
CA ILE A 82 -10.13 18.03 12.33
C ILE A 82 -10.02 18.02 13.87
N TYR A 83 -9.05 17.29 14.42
CA TYR A 83 -8.81 17.28 15.86
C TYR A 83 -8.39 18.67 16.38
N PHE A 84 -7.47 19.32 15.68
CA PHE A 84 -6.92 20.62 16.09
C PHE A 84 -7.83 21.80 15.79
N SER A 85 -8.75 21.69 14.82
CA SER A 85 -9.80 22.69 14.64
C SER A 85 -10.69 22.79 15.88
N ASN A 86 -10.98 21.67 16.52
CA ASN A 86 -11.84 21.64 17.71
C ASN A 86 -11.13 22.22 18.95
N ASN A 87 -9.80 22.18 18.97
CA ASN A 87 -8.98 22.64 20.10
C ASN A 87 -8.45 24.07 19.92
N ASN A 88 -8.84 24.79 18.86
CA ASN A 88 -8.38 26.16 18.54
C ASN A 88 -6.85 26.32 18.42
N ASN A 89 -6.16 25.32 17.87
CA ASN A 89 -4.71 25.45 17.64
C ASN A 89 -4.40 26.25 16.37
N ASN A 90 -3.60 27.32 16.52
CA ASN A 90 -3.16 28.17 15.40
C ASN A 90 -2.39 27.41 14.31
N ASN A 91 -1.68 26.34 14.71
CA ASN A 91 -0.94 25.43 13.81
C ASN A 91 -1.84 24.77 12.75
N ASN A 92 -3.16 24.70 12.97
CA ASN A 92 -4.09 24.08 12.05
C ASN A 92 -4.17 24.79 10.69
N LEU A 93 -3.95 26.11 10.65
CA LEU A 93 -3.97 26.86 9.40
C LEU A 93 -2.89 26.36 8.43
N ILE A 94 -1.66 26.19 8.93
CA ILE A 94 -0.53 25.69 8.12
C ILE A 94 -0.77 24.25 7.68
N LEU A 95 -1.25 23.41 8.60
CA LEU A 95 -1.58 22.03 8.28
C LEU A 95 -2.60 21.96 7.13
N ASN A 96 -3.64 22.80 7.15
CA ASN A 96 -4.64 22.88 6.08
C ASN A 96 -4.04 23.35 4.74
N PHE A 97 -3.14 24.35 4.75
CA PHE A 97 -2.45 24.77 3.53
C PHE A 97 -1.63 23.63 2.92
N ILE A 98 -0.89 22.91 3.75
CA ILE A 98 -0.06 21.79 3.32
C ILE A 98 -0.91 20.63 2.79
N ILE A 99 -2.01 20.29 3.48
CA ILE A 99 -2.97 19.29 3.00
C ILE A 99 -3.48 19.68 1.61
N ASN A 100 -3.90 20.94 1.43
CA ASN A 100 -4.43 21.42 0.15
C ASN A 100 -3.39 21.41 -0.97
N TYR A 101 -2.13 21.70 -0.66
CA TYR A 101 -1.03 21.59 -1.61
C TYR A 101 -0.82 20.14 -2.05
N TYR A 102 -0.61 19.22 -1.10
CA TYR A 102 -0.33 17.82 -1.43
C TYR A 102 -1.53 17.07 -2.02
N LYS A 103 -2.76 17.51 -1.72
CA LYS A 103 -3.98 16.93 -2.30
C LYS A 103 -4.00 16.99 -3.83
N GLN A 104 -3.36 17.97 -4.45
CA GLN A 104 -3.31 18.12 -5.91
C GLN A 104 -2.61 16.95 -6.60
N PHE A 105 -1.66 16.29 -5.93
CA PHE A 105 -0.91 15.17 -6.48
C PHE A 105 -1.57 13.80 -6.25
N THR A 106 -2.66 13.76 -5.46
CA THR A 106 -3.29 12.50 -5.03
C THR A 106 -3.78 11.65 -6.19
N GLU A 107 -4.53 12.23 -7.13
CA GLU A 107 -5.09 11.51 -8.28
C GLU A 107 -4.00 10.88 -9.13
N TYR A 108 -2.90 11.60 -9.35
CA TYR A 108 -1.78 11.13 -10.15
C TYR A 108 -1.03 9.97 -9.45
N ILE A 109 -0.73 10.12 -8.16
CA ILE A 109 -0.04 9.09 -7.38
C ILE A 109 -0.91 7.83 -7.25
N GLU A 110 -2.22 8.00 -7.08
CA GLU A 110 -3.17 6.89 -7.04
C GLU A 110 -3.25 6.18 -8.39
N PHE A 111 -3.26 6.93 -9.50
CA PHE A 111 -3.22 6.36 -10.84
C PHE A 111 -1.96 5.52 -11.06
N GLU A 112 -0.78 6.03 -10.71
CA GLU A 112 0.48 5.28 -10.80
C GLU A 112 0.44 4.00 -9.95
N LYS A 113 -0.02 4.10 -8.69
CA LYS A 113 -0.17 2.95 -7.79
C LYS A 113 -1.09 1.88 -8.37
N ASN A 114 -2.25 2.29 -8.88
CA ASN A 114 -3.23 1.40 -9.45
C ASN A 114 -2.74 0.79 -10.77
N SER A 115 -2.00 1.55 -11.60
CA SER A 115 -1.38 1.04 -12.81
C SER A 115 -0.41 -0.11 -12.51
N ILE A 116 0.49 0.07 -11.54
CA ILE A 116 1.44 -0.96 -11.12
C ILE A 116 0.71 -2.18 -10.54
N LYS A 117 -0.29 -1.96 -9.69
CA LYS A 117 -1.10 -3.03 -9.10
C LYS A 117 -1.81 -3.85 -10.17
N ASN A 118 -2.48 -3.19 -11.12
CA ASN A 118 -3.21 -3.82 -12.20
C ASN A 118 -2.28 -4.63 -13.12
N GLN A 119 -1.08 -4.14 -13.43
CA GLN A 119 -0.09 -4.90 -14.19
C GLN A 119 0.28 -6.21 -13.48
N ILE A 120 0.56 -6.15 -12.18
CA ILE A 120 0.93 -7.33 -11.39
C ILE A 120 -0.25 -8.31 -11.26
N GLU A 121 -1.47 -7.80 -11.06
CA GLU A 121 -2.68 -8.63 -11.02
C GLU A 121 -2.93 -9.35 -12.34
N ASN A 122 -2.74 -8.67 -13.48
CA ASN A 122 -2.88 -9.26 -14.80
C ASN A 122 -1.81 -10.34 -15.05
N ASP A 123 -0.56 -10.09 -14.67
CA ASP A 123 0.53 -11.06 -14.76
C ASP A 123 0.22 -12.34 -13.97
N ILE A 124 -0.25 -12.19 -12.71
CA ILE A 124 -0.67 -13.30 -11.84
C ILE A 124 -1.84 -14.06 -12.46
N LYS A 125 -2.87 -13.34 -12.95
CA LYS A 125 -4.05 -13.95 -13.57
C LYS A 125 -3.68 -14.76 -14.82
N ASN A 126 -2.81 -14.22 -15.66
CA ASN A 126 -2.34 -14.90 -16.87
C ASN A 126 -1.51 -16.15 -16.51
N PHE A 127 -0.64 -16.06 -15.50
CA PHE A 127 0.10 -17.21 -15.00
C PHE A 127 -0.85 -18.33 -14.53
N PHE A 128 -1.88 -18.00 -13.76
CA PHE A 128 -2.83 -19.01 -13.28
C PHE A 128 -3.68 -19.63 -14.39
N LYS A 129 -4.10 -18.86 -15.39
CA LYS A 129 -4.79 -19.40 -16.58
C LYS A 129 -3.96 -20.47 -17.29
N ILE A 130 -2.65 -20.26 -17.41
CA ILE A 130 -1.72 -21.22 -18.02
C ILE A 130 -1.55 -22.47 -17.14
N GLN A 131 -1.53 -22.28 -15.82
CA GLN A 131 -1.28 -23.36 -14.86
C GLN A 131 -2.49 -24.27 -14.62
N GLN A 132 -3.70 -23.80 -14.94
CA GLN A 132 -4.97 -24.50 -14.67
C GLN A 132 -5.11 -25.86 -15.40
N TRP A 133 -4.40 -26.06 -16.51
CA TRP A 133 -4.58 -27.22 -17.41
C TRP A 133 -3.44 -28.26 -17.32
N LYS A 134 -2.48 -28.12 -16.38
CA LYS A 134 -1.27 -28.97 -16.31
C LYS A 134 -1.35 -30.11 -15.29
N ASP A 135 -2.51 -30.31 -14.66
CA ASP A 135 -2.65 -31.13 -13.46
C ASP A 135 -3.29 -32.50 -13.74
N THR A 136 -2.66 -33.32 -14.60
CA THR A 136 -3.14 -34.71 -14.91
C THR A 136 -2.51 -35.79 -14.02
N ASN A 137 -1.34 -35.56 -13.41
CA ASN A 137 -0.64 -36.52 -12.54
C ASN A 137 -0.31 -35.89 -11.16
N TYR A 138 -0.29 -36.68 -10.09
CA TYR A 138 0.04 -36.21 -8.74
C TYR A 138 1.39 -35.48 -8.68
N TYR A 139 2.42 -36.04 -9.32
CA TYR A 139 3.75 -35.42 -9.34
C TYR A 139 3.78 -34.10 -10.13
N SER A 140 2.99 -33.99 -11.21
CA SER A 140 2.88 -32.74 -11.96
C SER A 140 2.10 -31.69 -11.17
N LEU A 141 1.08 -32.11 -10.42
CA LEU A 141 0.31 -31.26 -9.51
C LEU A 141 1.18 -30.69 -8.37
N LYS A 142 2.06 -31.51 -7.77
CA LYS A 142 2.99 -31.03 -6.73
C LYS A 142 3.95 -29.98 -7.27
N GLN A 143 4.57 -30.25 -8.42
CA GLN A 143 5.49 -29.29 -9.05
C GLN A 143 4.78 -28.00 -9.48
N SER A 144 3.52 -28.09 -9.92
CA SER A 144 2.76 -26.92 -10.35
C SER A 144 2.39 -26.02 -9.18
N ILE A 145 2.12 -26.58 -7.99
CA ILE A 145 1.93 -25.86 -6.72
C ILE A 145 3.21 -25.12 -6.30
N ASP A 146 4.36 -25.81 -6.29
CA ASP A 146 5.64 -25.18 -5.90
C ASP A 146 5.99 -24.01 -6.83
N LYS A 147 5.71 -24.15 -8.13
CA LYS A 147 5.91 -23.08 -9.12
C LYS A 147 4.97 -21.91 -8.89
N SER A 148 3.69 -22.14 -8.57
CA SER A 148 2.74 -21.05 -8.29
C SER A 148 3.11 -20.27 -7.03
N HIS A 149 3.49 -20.94 -5.95
CA HIS A 149 3.93 -20.26 -4.73
C HIS A 149 5.16 -19.39 -4.97
N LYS A 150 6.17 -19.92 -5.68
CA LYS A 150 7.37 -19.15 -6.02
C LYS A 150 7.04 -17.93 -6.89
N TYR A 151 6.14 -18.09 -7.86
CA TYR A 151 5.72 -16.99 -8.73
C TYR A 151 4.96 -15.92 -7.93
N LEU A 152 3.96 -16.31 -7.13
CA LEU A 152 3.22 -15.41 -6.25
C LEU A 152 4.16 -14.64 -5.32
N PHE A 153 5.09 -15.34 -4.65
CA PHE A 153 6.06 -14.71 -3.77
C PHE A 153 6.91 -13.67 -4.50
N LYS A 154 7.38 -13.98 -5.71
CA LYS A 154 8.13 -13.04 -6.55
C LYS A 154 7.29 -11.82 -6.93
N SER A 155 6.03 -12.00 -7.31
CA SER A 155 5.11 -10.92 -7.65
C SER A 155 4.78 -10.04 -6.44
N ILE A 156 4.57 -10.64 -5.27
CA ILE A 156 4.39 -9.95 -3.98
C ILE A 156 5.63 -9.12 -3.65
N LYS A 157 6.84 -9.69 -3.79
CA LYS A 157 8.09 -8.98 -3.54
C LYS A 157 8.26 -7.81 -4.51
N LYS A 158 7.93 -8.00 -5.80
CA LYS A 158 7.94 -6.94 -6.81
C LYS A 158 6.98 -5.81 -6.41
N TYR A 159 5.77 -6.13 -5.97
CA TYR A 159 4.79 -5.13 -5.53
C TYR A 159 5.27 -4.34 -4.31
N LYS A 160 5.80 -5.01 -3.29
CA LYS A 160 6.38 -4.33 -2.12
C LYS A 160 7.50 -3.38 -2.50
N LEU A 161 8.39 -3.79 -3.41
CA LEU A 161 9.48 -2.92 -3.88
C LEU A 161 8.95 -1.71 -4.65
N SER A 162 7.91 -1.86 -5.46
CA SER A 162 7.30 -0.71 -6.16
C SER A 162 6.62 0.26 -5.19
N LEU A 163 6.02 -0.21 -4.10
CA LEU A 163 5.41 0.66 -3.09
C LEU A 163 6.45 1.52 -2.35
N LEU A 164 7.70 1.06 -2.25
CA LEU A 164 8.80 1.78 -1.60
C LEU A 164 9.43 2.86 -2.50
N GLN A 165 8.98 3.01 -3.74
CA GLN A 165 9.49 4.05 -4.63
C GLN A 165 9.18 5.43 -4.05
N SER A 166 10.21 6.30 -4.03
CA SER A 166 10.09 7.69 -3.57
C SER A 166 9.18 8.49 -4.51
N ILE A 167 8.34 9.34 -3.91
CA ILE A 167 7.42 10.25 -4.61
C ILE A 167 8.09 11.57 -4.98
N GLU A 168 9.32 11.85 -4.52
CA GLU A 168 10.01 13.12 -4.79
C GLU A 168 10.07 13.51 -6.27
N LYS A 169 9.97 12.55 -7.20
CA LYS A 169 9.92 12.81 -8.64
C LYS A 169 8.61 13.43 -9.14
N PHE A 170 7.56 13.40 -8.32
CA PHE A 170 6.21 13.85 -8.66
C PHE A 170 5.85 15.23 -8.08
N PHE A 171 6.70 15.76 -7.20
CA PHE A 171 6.60 17.11 -6.65
C PHE A 171 7.51 18.05 -7.45
#